data_AF-A0A6I9XZ12-F1
#
_entry.id   AF-A0A6I9XZ12-F1
#
_cell.length_a   1.000
_cell.length_b   1.000
_cell.length_c   1.000
_cell.angle_alpha   90.00
_cell.angle_beta   90.00
_cell.angle_gamma   90.00
#
_symmetry.space_group_name_H-M   'P 1'
#
loop_
_entity.id
_entity.type
_entity.pdbx_description
1 polymer ?
#
loop_
_entity_poly.entity_id
_entity_poly.type
_entity_poly.pdbx_seq_one_letter_code
_entity_poly.pdbx_strand_id
1 'polypeptide(L)'
;MSASCLPAALSAPSELDSACRMENGPRTAGAAQPPPTAGKDAVLGSVALPAPLLPPAAAAAPSSSSPPPSAAAAPSPSVVGGELALALEEELAMLASAGEGSAESEPPGGPAAASPPAEPEVLLSQMRQKEKDLVLAARLGKALLERNQDMSRQYERMYKELTDKLEHLEQEKHELRRRFENKEGEWEGRVSELESDVKQLQDELEKQQAHLRDADREKTRAVQELSEQNQRLLDQLSKL
;
A
#
# COMPACT_ATOMS: atom_id res chain seq x y z
N MET A 1 48.43 -6.99 53.85
CA MET A 1 47.16 -7.74 53.76
C MET A 1 46.12 -6.75 53.28
N SER A 2 45.70 -6.85 52.01
CA SER A 2 44.86 -5.84 51.37
C SER A 2 43.62 -6.52 50.80
N ALA A 3 42.45 -6.26 51.37
CA ALA A 3 41.18 -6.81 50.90
C ALA A 3 39.98 -5.99 51.40
N SER A 4 39.38 -5.22 50.49
CA SER A 4 38.04 -4.62 50.59
C SER A 4 37.68 -4.09 49.20
N CYS A 5 37.19 -4.93 48.29
CA CYS A 5 35.77 -5.31 48.14
C CYS A 5 34.82 -4.09 48.01
N LEU A 6 34.53 -3.74 46.75
CA LEU A 6 33.34 -3.00 46.33
C LEU A 6 32.10 -3.90 46.44
N PRO A 7 30.90 -3.34 46.62
CA PRO A 7 29.66 -3.93 46.13
C PRO A 7 29.09 -3.13 44.95
N ALA A 8 28.54 -3.84 43.97
CA ALA A 8 27.77 -3.27 42.86
C ALA A 8 26.28 -3.56 43.05
N ALA A 9 25.45 -2.66 42.50
CA ALA A 9 24.07 -2.84 42.03
C ALA A 9 23.08 -3.75 42.79
N LEU A 10 21.91 -3.21 43.12
CA LEU A 10 20.62 -3.66 42.53
C LEU A 10 19.50 -2.68 42.89
N SER A 11 18.68 -2.29 41.92
CA SER A 11 17.36 -1.69 42.16
C SER A 11 16.41 -2.16 41.05
N ALA A 12 15.25 -2.65 41.45
CA ALA A 12 14.23 -3.27 40.61
C ALA A 12 12.84 -2.91 41.20
N PRO A 13 11.69 -3.21 40.56
CA PRO A 13 10.79 -2.13 40.14
C PRO A 13 9.60 -1.92 41.09
N SER A 14 8.95 -0.76 40.95
CA SER A 14 7.67 -0.45 41.60
C SER A 14 6.49 -1.01 40.81
N GLU A 15 5.69 -1.88 41.45
CA GLU A 15 4.41 -2.39 40.95
C GLU A 15 3.23 -1.75 41.69
N LEU A 16 2.07 -1.69 41.00
CA LEU A 16 0.70 -1.42 41.51
C LEU A 16 0.48 0.02 42.05
N ASP A 17 -0.59 0.74 41.70
CA ASP A 17 -1.99 0.31 41.83
C ASP A 17 -2.96 1.27 41.10
N SER A 18 -4.04 0.76 40.49
CA SER A 18 -5.38 1.40 40.38
C SER A 18 -6.28 0.64 39.39
N ALA A 19 -7.25 -0.09 39.91
CA ALA A 19 -8.16 -0.94 39.13
C ALA A 19 -9.62 -0.43 39.11
N CYS A 20 -10.37 -0.91 38.12
CA CYS A 20 -11.83 -1.14 38.12
C CYS A 20 -12.84 0.03 38.15
N ARG A 21 -13.56 0.22 37.03
CA ARG A 21 -14.99 -0.18 36.86
C ARG A 21 -15.37 -0.09 35.36
N MET A 22 -15.93 -1.14 34.73
CA MET A 22 -17.37 -1.50 34.62
C MET A 22 -18.22 -0.34 34.05
N GLU A 23 -19.09 -0.45 33.04
CA GLU A 23 -19.68 -1.59 32.27
C GLU A 23 -20.15 -1.03 30.87
N ASN A 24 -20.76 -1.71 29.89
CA ASN A 24 -21.47 -3.00 29.78
C ASN A 24 -21.42 -3.55 28.31
N GLY A 25 -22.15 -4.64 28.01
CA GLY A 25 -22.39 -5.18 26.65
C GLY A 25 -23.69 -4.68 25.98
N PRO A 26 -24.10 -5.27 24.83
CA PRO A 26 -24.70 -6.60 24.91
C PRO A 26 -24.34 -7.63 23.82
N ARG A 27 -24.77 -8.86 24.11
CA ARG A 27 -24.56 -10.14 23.42
C ARG A 27 -25.27 -10.25 22.06
N THR A 28 -24.68 -11.06 21.16
CA THR A 28 -25.41 -12.00 20.29
C THR A 28 -24.72 -13.37 20.32
N ALA A 29 -25.47 -14.45 20.08
CA ALA A 29 -25.02 -15.84 20.23
C ALA A 29 -25.37 -16.71 19.01
N GLY A 30 -24.69 -17.85 18.86
CA GLY A 30 -24.88 -18.82 17.77
C GLY A 30 -23.52 -19.29 17.25
N ALA A 31 -22.90 -20.36 17.78
CA ALA A 31 -23.26 -21.78 17.69
C ALA A 31 -22.95 -22.40 16.31
N ALA A 32 -22.22 -23.52 16.33
CA ALA A 32 -21.54 -24.10 15.16
C ALA A 32 -22.43 -25.03 14.31
N GLN A 33 -22.07 -25.18 13.03
CA GLN A 33 -22.29 -26.40 12.24
C GLN A 33 -21.40 -26.43 10.97
N PRO A 34 -20.67 -27.53 10.67
CA PRO A 34 -20.04 -27.77 9.37
C PRO A 34 -21.01 -28.45 8.38
N PRO A 35 -20.75 -28.40 7.05
CA PRO A 35 -21.67 -28.91 6.03
C PRO A 35 -21.70 -30.46 5.92
N PRO A 36 -22.81 -31.05 5.43
CA PRO A 36 -23.03 -32.50 5.46
C PRO A 36 -22.38 -33.27 4.29
N THR A 37 -22.01 -34.52 4.57
CA THR A 37 -21.58 -35.51 3.59
C THR A 37 -22.72 -36.46 3.20
N ALA A 38 -22.97 -36.60 1.90
CA ALA A 38 -23.70 -37.71 1.28
C ALA A 38 -23.44 -37.65 -0.24
N GLY A 39 -23.12 -38.71 -0.97
CA GLY A 39 -22.87 -40.11 -0.59
C GLY A 39 -23.03 -40.99 -1.84
N LYS A 40 -22.35 -42.15 -1.89
CA LYS A 40 -22.74 -43.34 -2.69
C LYS A 40 -21.72 -44.46 -2.55
N ASP A 41 -22.15 -45.58 -1.98
CA ASP A 41 -21.45 -46.86 -2.06
C ASP A 41 -21.59 -47.48 -3.46
N ALA A 42 -20.50 -48.02 -3.98
CA ALA A 42 -20.51 -49.04 -5.03
C ALA A 42 -19.25 -49.91 -4.88
N VAL A 43 -19.45 -51.23 -4.83
CA VAL A 43 -18.42 -52.21 -4.44
C VAL A 43 -17.82 -52.88 -5.68
N LEU A 44 -16.63 -53.47 -5.50
CA LEU A 44 -15.89 -54.44 -6.33
C LEU A 44 -14.73 -53.82 -7.15
N GLY A 45 -13.54 -54.40 -6.99
CA GLY A 45 -12.30 -53.92 -7.60
C GLY A 45 -11.63 -54.94 -8.52
N SER A 46 -10.49 -54.56 -9.11
CA SER A 46 -9.53 -55.48 -9.73
C SER A 46 -8.12 -54.88 -9.90
N VAL A 47 -7.16 -55.49 -9.21
CA VAL A 47 -5.78 -55.86 -9.62
C VAL A 47 -5.10 -55.12 -10.80
N ALA A 48 -4.09 -54.30 -10.45
CA ALA A 48 -2.69 -54.23 -10.97
C ALA A 48 -2.27 -53.55 -12.32
N LEU A 49 -1.20 -52.72 -12.18
CA LEU A 49 -0.06 -52.46 -13.10
C LEU A 49 -0.31 -51.62 -14.40
N PRO A 50 0.74 -51.05 -15.04
CA PRO A 50 1.65 -50.01 -14.49
C PRO A 50 1.81 -48.78 -15.43
N ALA A 51 2.63 -47.80 -15.05
CA ALA A 51 2.88 -46.55 -15.78
C ALA A 51 3.72 -46.70 -17.09
N PRO A 52 3.67 -45.68 -17.97
CA PRO A 52 4.82 -45.33 -18.80
C PRO A 52 5.23 -43.84 -18.72
N LEU A 53 6.50 -43.65 -18.33
CA LEU A 53 7.52 -42.70 -18.80
C LEU A 53 7.12 -41.48 -19.71
N LEU A 54 7.35 -40.28 -19.18
CA LEU A 54 8.20 -39.15 -19.68
C LEU A 54 8.50 -39.03 -21.20
N PRO A 55 8.53 -37.79 -21.76
CA PRO A 55 9.72 -36.93 -21.58
C PRO A 55 9.46 -35.43 -21.32
N PRO A 56 10.47 -34.66 -20.86
CA PRO A 56 10.38 -33.22 -20.65
C PRO A 56 10.76 -32.42 -21.92
N ALA A 57 9.97 -31.41 -22.29
CA ALA A 57 10.30 -30.48 -23.37
C ALA A 57 11.10 -29.28 -22.84
N ALA A 58 12.16 -28.91 -23.56
CA ALA A 58 13.16 -27.95 -23.10
C ALA A 58 12.81 -26.48 -23.38
N ALA A 59 13.45 -25.62 -22.58
CA ALA A 59 13.76 -24.21 -22.77
C ALA A 59 13.31 -23.50 -24.07
N ALA A 60 12.49 -22.46 -23.90
CA ALA A 60 12.50 -21.28 -24.76
C ALA A 60 12.24 -20.02 -23.90
N ALA A 61 13.14 -19.06 -23.97
CA ALA A 61 12.99 -17.69 -23.44
C ALA A 61 13.08 -16.69 -24.62
N PRO A 62 12.98 -15.37 -24.40
CA PRO A 62 11.78 -14.67 -23.95
C PRO A 62 11.32 -13.59 -24.95
N SER A 63 10.02 -13.30 -25.00
CA SER A 63 9.45 -12.12 -25.67
C SER A 63 8.17 -11.71 -24.92
N SER A 64 8.19 -10.63 -24.12
CA SER A 64 8.04 -9.21 -24.50
C SER A 64 6.61 -8.81 -24.87
N SER A 65 6.12 -7.76 -24.19
CA SER A 65 4.81 -7.08 -24.34
C SER A 65 3.59 -7.74 -23.68
N SER A 66 3.26 -7.21 -22.50
CA SER A 66 1.88 -7.06 -22.01
C SER A 66 1.83 -5.79 -21.13
N PRO A 67 0.77 -4.98 -21.21
CA PRO A 67 0.78 -3.62 -20.67
C PRO A 67 0.56 -3.56 -19.14
N PRO A 68 0.98 -2.49 -18.46
CA PRO A 68 0.67 -2.28 -17.05
C PRO A 68 -0.82 -1.94 -16.83
N PRO A 69 -1.37 -2.22 -15.63
CA PRO A 69 -2.75 -1.87 -15.30
C PRO A 69 -2.98 -0.36 -15.24
N SER A 70 -4.24 0.03 -15.47
CA SER A 70 -4.71 1.41 -15.64
C SER A 70 -4.25 2.36 -14.53
N ALA A 71 -3.87 3.57 -14.94
CA ALA A 71 -3.49 4.64 -14.03
C ALA A 71 -4.66 5.03 -13.12
N ALA A 72 -4.45 4.97 -11.81
CA ALA A 72 -5.37 5.52 -10.84
C ALA A 72 -5.54 7.03 -11.08
N ALA A 73 -6.78 7.51 -11.07
CA ALA A 73 -7.12 8.87 -11.45
C ALA A 73 -6.45 9.91 -10.52
N ALA A 74 -5.63 10.78 -11.11
CA ALA A 74 -5.27 12.04 -10.48
C ALA A 74 -6.47 13.00 -10.51
N PRO A 75 -6.79 13.72 -9.42
CA PRO A 75 -7.84 14.72 -9.43
C PRO A 75 -7.40 15.91 -10.32
N SER A 76 -8.11 16.14 -11.43
CA SER A 76 -7.82 17.25 -12.33
C SER A 76 -8.16 18.60 -11.68
N PRO A 77 -7.26 19.60 -11.68
CA PRO A 77 -7.55 20.95 -11.19
C PRO A 77 -8.33 21.77 -12.22
N SER A 78 -9.37 21.18 -12.82
CA SER A 78 -10.11 21.71 -13.98
C SER A 78 -11.29 22.60 -13.61
N VAL A 79 -11.89 22.41 -12.43
CA VAL A 79 -13.11 23.13 -12.00
C VAL A 79 -12.88 24.65 -11.91
N VAL A 80 -11.80 25.07 -11.24
CA VAL A 80 -11.50 26.50 -11.02
C VAL A 80 -11.11 27.23 -12.31
N GLY A 81 -10.55 26.51 -13.29
CA GLY A 81 -10.25 27.08 -14.61
C GLY A 81 -11.49 27.29 -15.48
N GLY A 82 -12.48 26.41 -15.37
CA GLY A 82 -13.75 26.52 -16.11
C GLY A 82 -14.62 27.68 -15.65
N GLU A 83 -14.74 27.89 -14.33
CA GLU A 83 -15.53 29.00 -13.76
C GLU A 83 -14.97 30.38 -14.16
N LEU A 84 -13.64 30.54 -14.15
CA LEU A 84 -12.99 31.77 -14.60
C LEU A 84 -13.08 32.00 -16.11
N ALA A 85 -13.11 30.94 -16.93
CA ALA A 85 -13.29 31.05 -18.37
C ALA A 85 -14.71 31.54 -18.71
N LEU A 86 -15.74 30.93 -18.10
CA LEU A 86 -17.14 31.31 -18.32
C LEU A 86 -17.43 32.76 -17.88
N ALA A 87 -16.86 33.20 -16.75
CA ALA A 87 -17.01 34.58 -16.27
C ALA A 87 -16.38 35.61 -17.23
N LEU A 88 -15.28 35.26 -17.90
CA LEU A 88 -14.65 36.14 -18.90
C LEU A 88 -15.43 36.16 -20.23
N GLU A 89 -16.05 35.06 -20.61
CA GLU A 89 -16.93 34.99 -21.80
C GLU A 89 -18.21 35.84 -21.60
N GLU A 90 -18.78 35.85 -20.39
CA GLU A 90 -19.97 36.65 -20.05
C GLU A 90 -19.70 38.18 -20.09
N GLU A 91 -18.58 38.63 -19.51
CA GLU A 91 -18.15 40.05 -19.57
C GLU A 91 -17.84 40.52 -21.00
N LEU A 92 -17.24 39.65 -21.83
CA LEU A 92 -16.98 39.98 -23.24
C LEU A 92 -18.27 40.09 -24.06
N ALA A 93 -19.31 39.28 -23.77
CA ALA A 93 -20.62 39.40 -24.40
C ALA A 93 -21.35 40.69 -23.99
N MET A 94 -21.20 41.13 -22.74
CA MET A 94 -21.72 42.42 -22.26
C MET A 94 -21.04 43.60 -22.96
N LEU A 95 -19.72 43.55 -23.19
CA LEU A 95 -19.01 44.58 -23.94
C LEU A 95 -19.31 44.57 -25.45
N ALA A 96 -19.54 43.40 -26.04
CA ALA A 96 -19.95 43.29 -27.45
C ALA A 96 -21.35 43.92 -27.68
N SER A 97 -22.31 43.63 -26.81
CA SER A 97 -23.67 44.21 -26.88
C SER A 97 -23.73 45.69 -26.52
N ALA A 98 -22.79 46.19 -25.70
CA ALA A 98 -22.60 47.63 -25.47
C ALA A 98 -21.89 48.35 -26.65
N GLY A 99 -21.23 47.60 -27.55
CA GLY A 99 -20.40 48.13 -28.64
C GLY A 99 -21.17 48.62 -29.87
N GLU A 100 -22.43 48.20 -30.05
CA GLU A 100 -23.23 48.53 -31.24
C GLU A 100 -23.97 49.89 -31.15
N GLY A 101 -23.66 50.71 -30.13
CA GLY A 101 -24.33 51.97 -29.82
C GLY A 101 -23.73 53.26 -30.43
N SER A 102 -22.67 53.18 -31.24
CA SER A 102 -22.04 54.37 -31.87
C SER A 102 -22.04 54.30 -33.39
N ALA A 103 -22.85 55.18 -33.95
CA ALA A 103 -23.21 55.33 -35.35
C ALA A 103 -22.07 55.35 -36.39
N GLU A 104 -22.48 54.93 -37.59
CA GLU A 104 -21.83 55.19 -38.88
C GLU A 104 -21.47 56.67 -39.07
N SER A 105 -20.24 56.96 -39.55
CA SER A 105 -19.97 58.18 -40.34
C SER A 105 -18.67 58.08 -41.15
N GLU A 106 -18.78 57.84 -42.46
CA GLU A 106 -17.74 57.96 -43.49
C GLU A 106 -18.49 58.12 -44.84
N PRO A 107 -17.98 58.86 -45.86
CA PRO A 107 -17.22 60.12 -45.85
C PRO A 107 -17.92 61.20 -46.71
N PRO A 108 -17.29 62.36 -47.04
CA PRO A 108 -16.68 62.45 -48.37
C PRO A 108 -15.38 63.30 -48.43
N GLY A 109 -14.62 63.15 -49.52
CA GLY A 109 -13.30 63.77 -49.66
C GLY A 109 -13.24 65.12 -50.38
N GLY A 110 -12.30 65.97 -49.91
CA GLY A 110 -11.60 67.01 -50.67
C GLY A 110 -12.21 68.43 -50.68
N PRO A 111 -11.41 69.47 -51.03
CA PRO A 111 -9.96 69.56 -51.07
C PRO A 111 -9.39 70.52 -49.98
N ALA A 112 -8.08 70.75 -50.03
CA ALA A 112 -7.31 71.62 -49.12
C ALA A 112 -7.98 72.96 -48.75
N ALA A 113 -8.28 73.14 -47.46
CA ALA A 113 -8.53 74.45 -46.84
C ALA A 113 -8.10 74.44 -45.36
N ALA A 114 -7.06 75.21 -45.07
CA ALA A 114 -6.57 75.67 -43.76
C ALA A 114 -7.24 75.11 -42.48
N SER A 115 -6.61 74.13 -41.84
CA SER A 115 -6.68 74.05 -40.38
C SER A 115 -6.04 75.33 -39.80
N PRO A 116 -6.71 76.07 -38.89
CA PRO A 116 -6.09 77.22 -38.23
C PRO A 116 -4.88 76.76 -37.41
N PRO A 117 -3.94 77.66 -37.06
CA PRO A 117 -2.82 77.29 -36.20
C PRO A 117 -3.39 76.78 -34.87
N ALA A 118 -3.28 75.48 -34.61
CA ALA A 118 -3.66 74.89 -33.34
C ALA A 118 -2.85 75.59 -32.25
N GLU A 119 -3.55 76.31 -31.37
CA GLU A 119 -2.89 77.16 -30.38
C GLU A 119 -1.89 76.33 -29.57
N PRO A 120 -0.61 76.76 -29.46
CA PRO A 120 0.45 75.91 -28.93
C PRO A 120 0.15 75.43 -27.50
N GLU A 121 -0.62 76.19 -26.73
CA GLU A 121 -1.06 75.83 -25.38
C GLU A 121 -1.98 74.59 -25.33
N VAL A 122 -2.84 74.41 -26.34
CA VAL A 122 -3.76 73.25 -26.41
C VAL A 122 -2.97 71.97 -26.68
N LEU A 123 -2.02 72.01 -27.61
CA LEU A 123 -1.14 70.86 -27.91
C LEU A 123 -0.26 70.51 -26.70
N LEU A 124 0.33 71.51 -26.03
CA LEU A 124 1.10 71.29 -24.80
C LEU A 124 0.26 70.68 -23.67
N SER A 125 -1.01 71.07 -23.56
CA SER A 125 -1.93 70.52 -22.56
C SER A 125 -2.29 69.05 -22.84
N GLN A 126 -2.50 68.69 -24.12
CA GLN A 126 -2.69 67.30 -24.55
C GLN A 126 -1.42 66.45 -24.31
N MET A 127 -0.23 66.99 -24.55
CA MET A 127 1.03 66.30 -24.26
C MET A 127 1.17 65.97 -22.77
N ARG A 128 0.95 66.95 -21.87
CA ARG A 128 0.95 66.72 -20.41
C ARG A 128 -0.09 65.70 -19.96
N GLN A 129 -1.22 65.59 -20.64
CA GLN A 129 -2.22 64.58 -20.33
C GLN A 129 -1.72 63.18 -20.73
N LYS A 130 -1.22 63.02 -21.95
CA LYS A 130 -0.61 61.76 -22.42
C LYS A 130 0.59 61.33 -21.57
N GLU A 131 1.40 62.27 -21.09
CA GLU A 131 2.50 62.01 -20.14
C GLU A 131 1.99 61.39 -18.82
N LYS A 132 0.90 61.92 -18.24
CA LYS A 132 0.27 61.32 -17.05
C LYS A 132 -0.25 59.92 -17.34
N ASP A 133 -0.92 59.74 -18.48
CA ASP A 133 -1.54 58.47 -18.84
C ASP A 133 -0.49 57.38 -19.10
N LEU A 134 0.64 57.72 -19.73
CA LEU A 134 1.82 56.85 -19.86
C LEU A 134 2.44 56.48 -18.50
N VAL A 135 2.56 57.46 -17.58
CA VAL A 135 3.04 57.21 -16.21
C VAL A 135 2.08 56.31 -15.42
N LEU A 136 0.77 56.46 -15.59
CA LEU A 136 -0.24 55.60 -14.99
C LEU A 136 -0.19 54.18 -15.56
N ALA A 137 -0.10 54.03 -16.88
CA ALA A 137 0.03 52.74 -17.55
C ALA A 137 1.31 51.98 -17.09
N ALA A 138 2.44 52.69 -16.97
CA ALA A 138 3.67 52.11 -16.44
C ALA A 138 3.56 51.66 -14.97
N ARG A 139 2.84 52.42 -14.13
CA ARG A 139 2.56 52.02 -12.73
C ARG A 139 1.64 50.80 -12.65
N LEU A 140 0.59 50.74 -13.47
CA LEU A 140 -0.30 49.58 -13.58
C LEU A 140 0.48 48.34 -14.04
N GLY A 141 1.28 48.48 -15.11
CA GLY A 141 2.13 47.41 -15.61
C GLY A 141 3.11 46.90 -14.56
N LYS A 142 3.71 47.79 -13.76
CA LYS A 142 4.55 47.40 -12.62
C LYS A 142 3.76 46.61 -11.57
N ALA A 143 2.59 47.06 -11.16
CA ALA A 143 1.75 46.35 -10.18
C ALA A 143 1.29 44.96 -10.69
N LEU A 144 0.99 44.83 -11.99
CA LEU A 144 0.67 43.55 -12.63
C LEU A 144 1.89 42.61 -12.65
N LEU A 145 3.08 43.12 -12.95
CA LEU A 145 4.33 42.35 -12.90
C LEU A 145 4.68 41.90 -11.47
N GLU A 146 4.51 42.77 -10.47
CA GLU A 146 4.71 42.43 -9.06
C GLU A 146 3.75 41.30 -8.63
N ARG A 147 2.45 41.43 -8.93
CA ARG A 147 1.47 40.36 -8.68
C ARG A 147 1.80 39.07 -9.42
N ASN A 148 2.24 39.14 -10.67
CA ASN A 148 2.64 37.97 -11.45
C ASN A 148 3.86 37.26 -10.83
N GLN A 149 4.88 38.01 -10.40
CA GLN A 149 6.03 37.47 -9.68
C GLN A 149 5.64 36.82 -8.35
N ASP A 150 4.71 37.41 -7.60
CA ASP A 150 4.21 36.81 -6.36
C ASP A 150 3.42 35.53 -6.60
N MET A 151 2.65 35.44 -7.68
CA MET A 151 2.04 34.17 -8.11
C MET A 151 3.10 33.13 -8.47
N SER A 152 4.14 33.49 -9.24
CA SER A 152 5.25 32.57 -9.55
C SER A 152 5.95 32.06 -8.28
N ARG A 153 6.24 32.95 -7.31
CA ARG A 153 6.79 32.57 -5.99
C ARG A 153 5.85 31.69 -5.17
N GLN A 154 4.53 31.78 -5.36
CA GLN A 154 3.55 30.87 -4.75
C GLN A 154 3.59 29.51 -5.43
N TYR A 155 3.59 29.46 -6.76
CA TYR A 155 3.72 28.20 -7.51
C TYR A 155 5.03 27.46 -7.19
N GLU A 156 6.16 28.16 -7.09
CA GLU A 156 7.44 27.56 -6.68
C GLU A 156 7.40 26.98 -5.26
N ARG A 157 6.69 27.63 -4.32
CA ARG A 157 6.52 27.11 -2.94
C ARG A 157 5.61 25.89 -2.92
N MET A 158 4.44 25.97 -3.58
CA MET A 158 3.53 24.83 -3.71
C MET A 158 4.19 23.65 -4.42
N TYR A 159 5.04 23.90 -5.43
CA TYR A 159 5.79 22.87 -6.13
C TYR A 159 6.79 22.18 -5.20
N LYS A 160 7.54 22.94 -4.40
CA LYS A 160 8.45 22.39 -3.36
C LYS A 160 7.68 21.55 -2.34
N GLU A 161 6.59 22.08 -1.79
CA GLU A 161 5.76 21.31 -0.86
C GLU A 161 5.19 20.02 -1.48
N LEU A 162 4.90 20.00 -2.78
CA LEU A 162 4.44 18.81 -3.48
C LEU A 162 5.59 17.81 -3.70
N THR A 163 6.80 18.27 -4.07
CA THR A 163 7.97 17.39 -4.16
C THR A 163 8.35 16.82 -2.80
N ASP A 164 8.34 17.64 -1.74
CA ASP A 164 8.61 17.20 -0.37
C ASP A 164 7.62 16.10 0.05
N LYS A 165 6.31 16.30 -0.21
CA LYS A 165 5.27 15.30 0.08
C LYS A 165 5.47 14.00 -0.71
N LEU A 166 5.91 14.08 -1.97
CA LEU A 166 6.25 12.89 -2.77
C LEU A 166 7.44 12.15 -2.17
N GLU A 167 8.52 12.85 -1.80
CA GLU A 167 9.70 12.25 -1.17
C GLU A 167 9.35 11.54 0.15
N HIS A 168 8.51 12.16 1.00
CA HIS A 168 8.04 11.54 2.25
C HIS A 168 7.21 10.27 1.98
N LEU A 169 6.27 10.30 1.02
CA LEU A 169 5.47 9.13 0.66
C LEU A 169 6.32 8.00 0.05
N GLU A 170 7.37 8.34 -0.71
CA GLU A 170 8.34 7.37 -1.21
C GLU A 170 9.16 6.75 -0.08
N GLN A 171 9.63 7.55 0.88
CA GLN A 171 10.32 7.07 2.09
C GLN A 171 9.43 6.12 2.90
N GLU A 172 8.20 6.53 3.25
CA GLU A 172 7.21 5.71 3.96
C GLU A 172 6.93 4.39 3.23
N LYS A 173 6.75 4.43 1.91
CA LYS A 173 6.57 3.24 1.06
C LYS A 173 7.78 2.31 1.10
N HIS A 174 9.00 2.84 1.09
CA HIS A 174 10.24 2.04 1.21
C HIS A 174 10.47 1.52 2.63
N GLU A 175 10.01 2.21 3.66
CA GLU A 175 10.01 1.70 5.03
C GLU A 175 8.97 0.61 5.24
N LEU A 176 7.73 0.81 4.78
CA LEU A 176 6.65 -0.17 4.90
C LEU A 176 7.03 -1.47 4.21
N ARG A 177 7.58 -1.43 2.99
CA ARG A 177 8.12 -2.60 2.29
C ARG A 177 9.12 -3.37 3.13
N ARG A 178 10.17 -2.71 3.64
CA ARG A 178 11.16 -3.33 4.53
C ARG A 178 10.55 -3.86 5.82
N ARG A 179 9.54 -3.20 6.39
CA ARG A 179 8.80 -3.69 7.57
C ARG A 179 7.92 -4.91 7.26
N PHE A 180 7.42 -5.07 6.03
CA PHE A 180 6.72 -6.27 5.58
C PHE A 180 7.72 -7.40 5.31
N GLU A 181 8.76 -7.17 4.53
CA GLU A 181 9.85 -8.12 4.25
C GLU A 181 10.46 -8.70 5.55
N ASN A 182 10.72 -7.84 6.55
CA ASN A 182 11.20 -8.29 7.86
C ASN A 182 10.18 -9.21 8.57
N LYS A 183 8.88 -8.85 8.57
CA LYS A 183 7.83 -9.67 9.19
C LYS A 183 7.62 -10.98 8.45
N GLU A 184 7.68 -10.96 7.13
CA GLU A 184 7.62 -12.15 6.29
C GLU A 184 8.76 -13.09 6.64
N GLY A 185 10.01 -12.61 6.72
CA GLY A 185 11.15 -13.40 7.18
C GLY A 185 11.02 -13.92 8.62
N GLU A 186 10.43 -13.15 9.55
CA GLU A 186 10.12 -13.67 10.89
C GLU A 186 9.05 -14.78 10.87
N TRP A 187 8.03 -14.67 10.00
CA TRP A 187 6.99 -15.69 9.87
C TRP A 187 7.51 -16.94 9.17
N GLU A 188 8.34 -16.81 8.14
CA GLU A 188 9.08 -17.90 7.52
C GLU A 188 9.97 -18.61 8.54
N GLY A 189 10.65 -17.86 9.41
CA GLY A 189 11.40 -18.38 10.56
C GLY A 189 10.53 -19.24 11.47
N ARG A 190 9.44 -18.67 12.02
CA ARG A 190 8.50 -19.38 12.91
C ARG A 190 7.86 -20.60 12.25
N VAL A 191 7.57 -20.54 10.95
CA VAL A 191 7.07 -21.68 10.17
C VAL A 191 8.14 -22.76 10.06
N SER A 192 9.39 -22.40 9.77
CA SER A 192 10.50 -23.37 9.67
C SER A 192 10.81 -24.06 11.01
N GLU A 193 10.67 -23.33 12.13
CA GLU A 193 10.77 -23.87 13.49
C GLU A 193 9.66 -24.91 13.74
N LEU A 194 8.40 -24.53 13.55
CA LEU A 194 7.25 -25.43 13.74
C LEU A 194 7.26 -26.63 12.79
N GLU A 195 7.72 -26.45 11.55
CA GLU A 195 7.94 -27.55 10.61
C GLU A 195 9.03 -28.52 11.09
N SER A 196 10.10 -28.00 11.69
CA SER A 196 11.16 -28.81 12.29
C SER A 196 10.62 -29.60 13.48
N ASP A 197 9.85 -28.95 14.35
CA ASP A 197 9.26 -29.59 15.54
C ASP A 197 8.26 -30.68 15.15
N VAL A 198 7.43 -30.44 14.13
CA VAL A 198 6.51 -31.46 13.60
C VAL A 198 7.28 -32.68 13.07
N LYS A 199 8.38 -32.48 12.33
CA LYS A 199 9.23 -33.57 11.83
C LYS A 199 9.88 -34.34 12.99
N GLN A 200 10.41 -33.64 14.00
CA GLN A 200 11.00 -34.25 15.20
C GLN A 200 9.97 -35.10 15.98
N LEU A 201 8.76 -34.58 16.21
CA LEU A 201 7.70 -35.29 16.92
C LEU A 201 7.17 -36.50 16.13
N GLN A 202 7.15 -36.44 14.80
CA GLN A 202 6.85 -37.59 13.94
C GLN A 202 7.93 -38.67 14.07
N ASP A 203 9.20 -38.31 13.94
CA ASP A 203 10.34 -39.20 14.12
C ASP A 203 10.35 -39.89 15.51
N GLU A 204 10.06 -39.14 16.58
CA GLU A 204 9.97 -39.67 17.94
C GLU A 204 8.80 -40.63 18.10
N LEU A 205 7.63 -40.30 17.56
CA LEU A 205 6.46 -41.17 17.56
C LEU A 205 6.73 -42.48 16.81
N GLU A 206 7.38 -42.42 15.64
CA GLU A 206 7.77 -43.62 14.88
C GLU A 206 8.75 -44.50 15.63
N LYS A 207 9.79 -43.91 16.25
CA LYS A 207 10.74 -44.62 17.13
C LYS A 207 10.04 -45.30 18.30
N GLN A 208 9.16 -44.59 19.00
CA GLN A 208 8.39 -45.16 20.12
C GLN A 208 7.49 -46.32 19.66
N GLN A 209 6.79 -46.17 18.53
CA GLN A 209 5.97 -47.25 17.98
C GLN A 209 6.80 -48.46 17.54
N ALA A 210 7.99 -48.25 16.98
CA ALA A 210 8.93 -49.34 16.65
C ALA A 210 9.38 -50.07 17.92
N HIS A 211 9.85 -49.34 18.94
CA HIS A 211 10.25 -49.90 20.23
C HIS A 211 9.12 -50.68 20.92
N LEU A 212 7.88 -50.21 20.88
CA LEU A 212 6.73 -50.96 21.42
C LEU A 212 6.50 -52.27 20.66
N ARG A 213 6.55 -52.25 19.32
CA ARG A 213 6.41 -53.46 18.49
C ARG A 213 7.54 -54.47 18.75
N ASP A 214 8.77 -54.00 18.98
CA ASP A 214 9.90 -54.87 19.34
C ASP A 214 9.79 -55.43 20.75
N ALA A 215 9.42 -54.61 21.73
CA ALA A 215 9.14 -55.08 23.09
C ALA A 215 7.99 -56.12 23.12
N ASP A 216 6.96 -55.97 22.29
CA ASP A 216 5.88 -56.96 22.19
C ASP A 216 6.31 -58.25 21.46
N ARG A 217 7.20 -58.16 20.47
CA ARG A 217 7.88 -59.35 19.88
C ARG A 217 8.74 -60.08 20.91
N GLU A 218 9.44 -59.35 21.78
CA GLU A 218 10.26 -59.94 22.85
C GLU A 218 9.40 -60.59 23.95
N LYS A 219 8.34 -59.90 24.41
CA LYS A 219 7.36 -60.47 25.36
C LYS A 219 6.74 -61.76 24.82
N THR A 220 6.34 -61.79 23.54
CA THR A 220 5.72 -62.99 22.94
C THR A 220 6.70 -64.15 22.81
N ARG A 221 7.98 -63.91 22.48
CA ARG A 221 9.04 -64.93 22.53
C ARG A 221 9.21 -65.48 23.95
N ALA A 222 9.37 -64.61 24.95
CA ALA A 222 9.53 -65.02 26.35
C ALA A 222 8.32 -65.83 26.88
N VAL A 223 7.09 -65.44 26.50
CA VAL A 223 5.87 -66.20 26.82
C VAL A 223 5.87 -67.57 26.13
N GLN A 224 6.29 -67.66 24.87
CA GLN A 224 6.43 -68.94 24.15
C GLN A 224 7.44 -69.84 24.86
N GLU A 225 8.65 -69.35 25.13
CA GLU A 225 9.71 -70.09 25.84
C GLU A 225 9.25 -70.60 27.22
N LEU A 226 8.59 -69.76 28.02
CA LEU A 226 8.02 -70.17 29.30
C LEU A 226 6.88 -71.18 29.14
N SER A 227 6.05 -71.06 28.09
CA SER A 227 4.97 -72.02 27.83
C SER A 227 5.51 -73.40 27.42
N GLU A 228 6.56 -73.45 26.60
CA GLU A 228 7.25 -74.68 26.22
C GLU A 228 7.92 -75.35 27.44
N GLN A 229 8.58 -74.56 28.30
CA GLN A 229 9.18 -75.06 29.53
C GLN A 229 8.12 -75.68 30.45
N ASN A 230 7.00 -75.00 30.67
CA ASN A 230 5.90 -75.52 31.48
C ASN A 230 5.29 -76.79 30.89
N GLN A 231 5.08 -76.85 29.56
CA GLN A 231 4.60 -78.07 28.89
C GLN A 231 5.59 -79.24 29.07
N ARG A 232 6.89 -79.02 28.85
CA ARG A 232 7.94 -80.05 29.05
C ARG A 232 7.96 -80.58 30.48
N LEU A 233 7.71 -79.75 31.49
CA LEU A 233 7.63 -80.16 32.89
C LEU A 233 6.34 -80.94 33.19
N LEU A 234 5.19 -80.52 32.67
CA LEU A 234 3.93 -81.27 32.78
C LEU A 234 4.03 -82.65 32.11
N ASP A 235 4.67 -82.72 30.95
CA ASP A 235 4.97 -83.97 30.23
C ASP A 235 5.94 -84.89 30.99
N GLN A 236 6.74 -84.36 31.93
CA GLN A 236 7.59 -85.17 32.80
C GLN A 236 6.80 -85.66 34.02
N LEU A 237 6.01 -84.80 34.64
CA LEU A 237 5.16 -85.15 35.78
C LEU A 237 4.06 -86.16 35.44
N SER A 238 3.52 -86.13 34.21
CA SER A 238 2.51 -87.09 33.74
C SER A 238 3.05 -88.49 33.40
N LYS A 239 4.39 -88.67 33.44
CA LYS A 239 5.07 -89.95 33.21
C LYS A 239 5.57 -90.61 34.52
N LEU A 240 5.41 -89.92 35.64
CA LEU A 240 5.70 -90.38 37.01
C LEU A 240 4.45 -90.94 37.68
#